data_AF-A0A0M0JH59-F1
#
_entry.id   AF-A0A0M0JH59-F1
#
_cell.length_a   1.000
_cell.length_b   1.000
_cell.length_c   1.000
_cell.angle_alpha   90.00
_cell.angle_beta   90.00
_cell.angle_gamma   90.00
#
_symmetry.space_group_name_H-M   'P 1'
#
loop_
_entity.id
_entity.type
_entity.pdbx_description
1 polymer ?
#
loop_
_entity_poly.entity_id
_entity_poly.type
_entity_poly.pdbx_seq_one_letter_code
_entity_poly.pdbx_strand_id
1 'polypeptide(L)'
;LAGFSVDELRKVGYSAYELKIGGFSAKELKGVDFGVQALREAFFSANDLEDVGFTAAELKAGGYPALHLVNCSFPADELKRAGFTIKQLGDAGLSAKELKEAGFDLEDLKSIGVPKWKLKELGLPV
;
A
#
# COMPACT_ATOMS: atom_id res chain seq x y z
N LEU A 1 25.28 -19.44 1.03
CA LEU A 1 24.50 -19.15 -0.19
C LEU A 1 25.35 -18.69 -1.38
N ALA A 2 26.66 -18.45 -1.22
CA ALA A 2 27.52 -18.10 -2.36
C ALA A 2 27.50 -19.21 -3.42
N GLY A 3 26.92 -18.92 -4.59
CA GLY A 3 26.88 -19.82 -5.75
C GLY A 3 25.49 -20.24 -6.23
N PHE A 4 24.42 -20.02 -5.47
CA PHE A 4 23.04 -20.34 -5.89
C PHE A 4 22.26 -19.10 -6.28
N SER A 5 21.48 -19.19 -7.35
CA SER A 5 20.55 -18.15 -7.77
C SER A 5 19.29 -18.14 -6.88
N VAL A 6 18.63 -16.99 -6.78
CA VAL A 6 17.37 -16.84 -6.03
C VAL A 6 16.29 -17.80 -6.55
N ASP A 7 16.23 -18.03 -7.86
CA ASP A 7 15.25 -18.92 -8.48
C ASP A 7 15.49 -20.39 -8.10
N GLU A 8 16.74 -20.83 -8.03
CA GLU A 8 17.09 -22.18 -7.55
C GLU A 8 16.66 -22.36 -6.09
N LEU A 9 16.96 -21.39 -5.24
CA LEU A 9 16.61 -21.45 -3.82
C LEU A 9 15.08 -21.44 -3.62
N ARG A 10 14.35 -20.61 -4.37
CA ARG A 10 12.88 -20.62 -4.36
C ARG A 10 12.31 -21.97 -4.79
N LYS A 11 12.85 -22.57 -5.87
CA LYS A 11 12.39 -23.87 -6.38
C LYS A 11 12.59 -25.02 -5.39
N VAL A 12 13.61 -24.94 -4.54
CA VAL A 12 13.85 -25.93 -3.47
C VAL A 12 13.16 -25.57 -2.14
N GLY A 13 12.31 -24.54 -2.14
CA GLY A 13 11.38 -24.25 -1.05
C GLY A 13 11.82 -23.18 -0.06
N TYR A 14 12.88 -22.42 -0.32
CA TYR A 14 13.23 -21.27 0.53
C TYR A 14 12.14 -20.21 0.47
N SER A 15 11.73 -19.73 1.63
CA SER A 15 10.80 -18.61 1.78
C SER A 15 11.44 -17.26 1.46
N ALA A 16 10.63 -16.26 1.14
CA ALA A 16 11.10 -14.88 0.98
C ALA A 16 11.84 -14.36 2.22
N TYR A 17 11.44 -14.80 3.43
CA TYR A 17 12.07 -14.42 4.68
C TYR A 17 13.49 -14.99 4.80
N GLU A 18 13.67 -16.29 4.53
CA GLU A 18 14.98 -16.94 4.56
C GLU A 18 15.93 -16.34 3.51
N LEU A 19 15.40 -16.03 2.32
CA LEU A 19 16.17 -15.38 1.27
C LEU A 19 16.58 -13.95 1.66
N LYS A 20 15.70 -13.19 2.32
CA LYS A 20 16.05 -11.88 2.86
C LYS A 20 17.14 -11.97 3.93
N ILE A 21 17.08 -12.92 4.86
CA ILE A 21 18.16 -13.18 5.84
C ILE A 21 19.46 -13.53 5.10
N GLY A 22 19.36 -14.25 3.99
CA GLY A 22 20.45 -14.58 3.09
C GLY A 22 21.05 -13.40 2.32
N GLY A 23 20.46 -12.20 2.44
CA GLY A 23 20.95 -10.96 1.81
C GLY A 23 20.28 -10.60 0.49
N PHE A 24 19.25 -11.33 0.06
CA PHE A 24 18.53 -11.02 -1.19
C PHE A 24 17.57 -9.84 -1.01
N SER A 25 17.55 -8.96 -2.01
CA SER A 25 16.73 -7.76 -2.05
C SER A 25 15.30 -8.03 -2.51
N ALA A 26 14.36 -7.13 -2.20
CA ALA A 26 12.98 -7.20 -2.72
C ALA A 26 12.93 -7.28 -4.26
N LYS A 27 13.87 -6.62 -4.95
CA LYS A 27 13.95 -6.62 -6.42
C LYS A 27 14.28 -8.01 -6.96
N GLU A 28 15.23 -8.70 -6.34
CA GLU A 28 15.61 -10.06 -6.73
C GLU A 28 14.48 -11.05 -6.45
N LEU A 29 13.81 -10.91 -5.30
CA LEU A 29 12.67 -11.77 -4.95
C LEU A 29 11.48 -11.54 -5.89
N LYS A 30 11.17 -10.28 -6.23
CA LYS A 30 10.16 -9.95 -7.25
C LYS A 30 10.50 -10.56 -8.60
N GLY A 31 11.79 -10.54 -8.98
CA GLY A 31 12.28 -11.12 -10.24
C GLY A 31 12.09 -12.63 -10.38
N VAL A 32 11.77 -13.33 -9.29
CA VAL A 32 11.46 -14.77 -9.28
C VAL A 32 10.03 -15.04 -8.79
N ASP A 33 9.13 -14.07 -8.99
CA ASP A 33 7.69 -14.18 -8.75
C ASP A 33 7.27 -14.39 -7.29
N PHE A 34 8.07 -13.92 -6.31
CA PHE A 34 7.53 -13.76 -4.96
C PHE A 34 6.46 -12.65 -4.96
N GLY A 35 5.23 -13.04 -4.62
CA GLY A 35 4.12 -12.11 -4.48
C GLY A 35 4.24 -11.22 -3.24
N VAL A 36 3.53 -10.10 -3.24
CA VAL A 36 3.52 -9.10 -2.15
C VAL A 36 3.28 -9.72 -0.77
N GLN A 37 2.38 -10.70 -0.64
CA GLN A 37 2.12 -11.34 0.66
C GLN A 37 3.37 -11.99 1.24
N ALA A 38 4.11 -12.76 0.44
CA ALA A 38 5.34 -13.41 0.89
C ALA A 38 6.42 -12.37 1.24
N LEU A 39 6.50 -11.27 0.49
CA LEU A 39 7.43 -10.18 0.77
C LEU A 39 7.06 -9.41 2.05
N ARG A 40 5.77 -9.22 2.32
CA ARG A 40 5.26 -8.66 3.57
C ARG A 40 5.62 -9.55 4.77
N GLU A 41 5.44 -10.86 4.63
CA GLU A 41 5.81 -11.86 5.64
C GLU A 41 7.33 -11.95 5.82
N ALA A 42 8.10 -11.60 4.80
CA ALA A 42 9.54 -11.35 4.89
C ALA A 42 9.89 -9.97 5.48
N PHE A 43 8.93 -9.22 6.00
CA PHE A 43 9.10 -7.90 6.62
C PHE A 43 9.64 -6.82 5.68
N PHE A 44 9.40 -6.90 4.37
CA PHE A 44 9.60 -5.73 3.50
C PHE A 44 8.53 -4.68 3.82
N SER A 45 8.90 -3.41 3.81
CA SER A 45 7.96 -2.30 3.97
C SER A 45 7.18 -2.04 2.69
N ALA A 46 6.12 -1.23 2.76
CA ALA A 46 5.39 -0.83 1.56
C ALA A 46 6.29 0.00 0.62
N ASN A 47 7.15 0.87 1.16
CA ASN A 47 8.14 1.63 0.40
C ASN A 47 9.16 0.71 -0.31
N ASP A 48 9.68 -0.32 0.35
CA ASP A 48 10.60 -1.27 -0.30
C ASP A 48 9.97 -1.93 -1.53
N LEU A 49 8.65 -2.17 -1.48
CA LEU A 49 7.89 -2.81 -2.55
C LEU A 49 7.46 -1.81 -3.63
N GLU A 50 7.12 -0.58 -3.25
CA GLU A 50 6.91 0.54 -4.18
C GLU A 50 8.17 0.82 -5.01
N ASP A 51 9.35 0.86 -4.38
CA ASP A 51 10.63 1.13 -5.03
C ASP A 51 11.00 0.08 -6.10
N VAL A 52 10.48 -1.13 -5.96
CA VAL A 52 10.65 -2.21 -6.96
C VAL A 52 9.44 -2.33 -7.90
N GLY A 53 8.52 -1.37 -7.84
CA GLY A 53 7.42 -1.16 -8.78
C GLY A 53 6.17 -1.99 -8.51
N PHE A 54 5.87 -2.34 -7.26
CA PHE A 54 4.52 -2.82 -6.92
C PHE A 54 3.56 -1.63 -6.81
N THR A 55 2.33 -1.83 -7.28
CA THR A 55 1.26 -0.82 -7.26
C THR A 55 0.52 -0.80 -5.92
N ALA A 56 -0.17 0.30 -5.61
CA ALA A 56 -1.01 0.38 -4.41
C ALA A 56 -2.06 -0.76 -4.34
N ALA A 57 -2.60 -1.17 -5.50
CA ALA A 57 -3.57 -2.26 -5.59
C ALA A 57 -2.95 -3.62 -5.22
N GLU A 58 -1.74 -3.91 -5.71
CA GLU A 58 -1.01 -5.13 -5.37
C GLU A 58 -0.60 -5.14 -3.90
N LEU A 59 -0.15 -4.00 -3.37
CA LEU A 59 0.20 -3.87 -1.96
C LEU A 59 -0.99 -4.13 -1.05
N LYS A 60 -2.15 -3.54 -1.37
CA LYS A 60 -3.39 -3.82 -0.64
C LYS A 60 -3.81 -5.28 -0.74
N ALA A 61 -3.77 -5.86 -1.94
CA ALA A 61 -4.12 -7.28 -2.16
C ALA A 61 -3.17 -8.21 -1.39
N GLY A 62 -1.90 -7.83 -1.29
CA GLY A 62 -0.91 -8.48 -0.45
C GLY A 62 -0.94 -8.05 1.01
N GLY A 63 -2.02 -7.45 1.51
CA GLY A 63 -2.30 -7.27 2.93
C GLY A 63 -1.66 -6.06 3.60
N TYR A 64 -1.13 -5.09 2.86
CA TYR A 64 -0.70 -3.84 3.47
C TYR A 64 -1.90 -2.95 3.83
N PRO A 65 -1.95 -2.40 5.07
CA PRO A 65 -3.00 -1.48 5.47
C PRO A 65 -2.81 -0.10 4.82
N ALA A 66 -3.88 0.68 4.72
CA ALA A 66 -3.87 2.04 4.16
C ALA A 66 -2.77 2.91 4.78
N LEU A 67 -2.58 2.83 6.11
CA LEU A 67 -1.55 3.57 6.84
C LEU A 67 -0.14 3.38 6.26
N HIS A 68 0.19 2.16 5.79
CA HIS A 68 1.51 1.92 5.21
C HIS A 68 1.66 2.58 3.84
N LEU A 69 0.58 2.64 3.05
CA LEU A 69 0.60 3.18 1.69
C LEU A 69 0.44 4.70 1.65
N VAL A 70 -0.20 5.31 2.65
CA VAL A 70 -0.27 6.77 2.79
C VAL A 70 1.10 7.37 3.07
N ASN A 71 2.01 6.60 3.69
CA ASN A 71 3.40 6.99 3.91
C ASN A 71 4.32 6.68 2.70
N CYS A 72 3.78 6.05 1.66
CA CYS A 72 4.45 5.84 0.37
C CYS A 72 4.19 7.05 -0.56
N SER A 73 4.69 7.00 -1.79
CA SER A 73 4.46 8.07 -2.78
C SER A 73 3.16 7.90 -3.58
N PHE A 74 2.22 7.07 -3.11
CA PHE A 74 0.93 6.86 -3.78
C PHE A 74 -0.02 8.03 -3.53
N PRO A 75 -0.55 8.67 -4.58
CA PRO A 75 -1.53 9.74 -4.41
C PRO A 75 -2.88 9.19 -3.93
N ALA A 76 -3.64 10.03 -3.23
CA ALA A 76 -4.88 9.62 -2.57
C ALA A 76 -5.94 9.06 -3.57
N ASP A 77 -6.00 9.56 -4.80
CA ASP A 77 -6.88 9.04 -5.86
C ASP A 77 -6.46 7.62 -6.30
N GLU A 78 -5.16 7.33 -6.30
CA GLU A 78 -4.67 5.97 -6.56
C GLU A 78 -5.04 5.02 -5.42
N LEU A 79 -4.90 5.45 -4.16
CA LEU A 79 -5.34 4.64 -3.02
C LEU A 79 -6.85 4.35 -3.07
N LYS A 80 -7.65 5.33 -3.48
CA LYS A 80 -9.08 5.11 -3.76
C LYS A 80 -9.28 4.09 -4.89
N ARG A 81 -8.55 4.19 -6.02
CA ARG A 81 -8.63 3.21 -7.14
C ARG A 81 -8.15 1.81 -6.74
N ALA A 82 -7.17 1.70 -5.85
CA ALA A 82 -6.76 0.45 -5.22
C ALA A 82 -7.88 -0.13 -4.32
N GLY A 83 -8.91 0.66 -4.04
CA GLY A 83 -10.14 0.25 -3.36
C GLY A 83 -10.08 0.41 -1.85
N PHE A 84 -9.20 1.27 -1.32
CA PHE A 84 -9.32 1.66 0.08
C PHE A 84 -10.60 2.48 0.28
N THR A 85 -11.29 2.23 1.39
CA THR A 85 -12.48 3.00 1.75
C THR A 85 -12.09 4.36 2.30
N ILE A 86 -13.01 5.33 2.27
CA ILE A 86 -12.77 6.63 2.89
C ILE A 86 -12.42 6.51 4.37
N LYS A 87 -13.04 5.57 5.09
CA LYS A 87 -12.73 5.31 6.50
C LYS A 87 -11.29 4.83 6.67
N GLN A 88 -10.84 3.88 5.85
CA GLN A 88 -9.45 3.39 5.92
C GLN A 88 -8.44 4.49 5.65
N LEU A 89 -8.74 5.39 4.71
CA LEU A 89 -7.86 6.51 4.36
C LEU A 89 -7.88 7.63 5.40
N GLY A 90 -9.05 7.93 5.97
CA GLY A 90 -9.18 8.88 7.09
C GLY A 90 -8.48 8.38 8.35
N ASP A 91 -8.66 7.10 8.71
CA ASP A 91 -7.97 6.45 9.83
C ASP A 91 -6.45 6.38 9.59
N ALA A 92 -6.02 6.32 8.33
CA ALA A 92 -4.62 6.39 7.92
C ALA A 92 -4.03 7.82 7.94
N GLY A 93 -4.85 8.84 8.22
CA GLY A 93 -4.40 10.22 8.42
C GLY A 93 -4.67 11.18 7.26
N LEU A 94 -5.36 10.76 6.19
CA LEU A 94 -5.75 11.70 5.13
C LEU A 94 -6.78 12.70 5.65
N SER A 95 -6.54 13.97 5.34
CA SER A 95 -7.45 15.07 5.63
C SER A 95 -8.69 15.02 4.76
N ALA A 96 -9.78 15.65 5.22
CA ALA A 96 -11.00 15.83 4.44
C ALA A 96 -10.75 16.51 3.08
N LYS A 97 -9.72 17.36 2.98
CA LYS A 97 -9.32 18.00 1.72
C LYS A 97 -8.72 16.97 0.75
N GLU A 98 -7.75 16.18 1.21
CA GLU A 98 -7.11 15.14 0.38
C GLU A 98 -8.12 14.07 -0.05
N LEU A 99 -9.05 13.69 0.83
CA LEU A 99 -10.12 12.76 0.49
C LEU A 99 -11.06 13.34 -0.58
N LYS A 100 -11.42 14.63 -0.48
CA LYS A 100 -12.19 15.29 -1.53
C LYS A 100 -11.42 15.34 -2.86
N GLU A 101 -10.13 15.64 -2.83
CA GLU A 101 -9.26 15.69 -4.01
C GLU A 101 -9.05 14.30 -4.63
N ALA A 102 -9.06 13.24 -3.81
CA ALA A 102 -9.12 11.84 -4.25
C ALA A 102 -10.47 11.47 -4.91
N GLY A 103 -11.45 12.38 -4.88
CA GLY A 103 -12.75 12.23 -5.50
C GLY A 103 -13.82 11.59 -4.61
N PHE A 104 -13.63 11.52 -3.29
CA PHE A 104 -14.74 11.18 -2.37
C PHE A 104 -15.76 12.32 -2.32
N ASP A 105 -17.04 11.95 -2.21
CA ASP A 105 -18.14 12.90 -2.27
C ASP A 105 -18.55 13.43 -0.88
N LEU A 106 -19.63 14.23 -0.88
CA LEU A 106 -20.17 14.81 0.33
C LEU A 106 -20.63 13.75 1.35
N GLU A 107 -21.32 12.70 0.87
CA GLU A 107 -21.87 11.67 1.75
C GLU A 107 -20.75 10.79 2.31
N ASP A 108 -19.71 10.51 1.51
CA ASP A 108 -18.48 9.88 1.97
C ASP A 108 -17.88 10.67 3.15
N LEU A 109 -17.66 11.98 2.99
CA LEU A 109 -17.03 12.80 4.02
C LEU A 109 -17.90 12.95 5.29
N LYS A 110 -19.23 13.01 5.14
CA LYS A 110 -20.15 12.94 6.27
C LYS A 110 -20.04 11.61 7.01
N SER A 111 -19.86 10.50 6.30
CA SER A 111 -19.79 9.16 6.89
C SER A 111 -18.62 8.97 7.85
N ILE A 112 -17.53 9.72 7.65
CA ILE A 112 -16.37 9.75 8.56
C ILE A 112 -16.41 10.92 9.55
N GLY A 113 -17.55 11.61 9.68
CA GLY A 113 -17.78 12.63 10.71
C GLY A 113 -17.16 14.00 10.41
N VAL A 114 -16.84 14.32 9.15
CA VAL A 114 -16.35 15.66 8.80
C VAL A 114 -17.45 16.69 9.11
N PRO A 115 -17.17 17.72 9.94
CA PRO A 115 -18.20 18.63 10.41
C PRO A 115 -18.69 19.55 9.29
N LYS A 116 -19.96 19.97 9.38
CA LYS A 116 -20.64 20.80 8.37
C LYS A 116 -19.84 22.05 7.96
N TRP A 117 -19.26 22.76 8.91
CA TRP A 117 -18.47 23.96 8.61
C TRP A 117 -17.26 23.64 7.71
N LYS A 118 -16.61 22.49 7.90
CA LYS A 118 -15.47 22.06 7.09
C LYS A 118 -15.91 21.65 5.69
N LEU A 119 -17.05 20.97 5.56
CA LEU A 119 -17.62 20.63 4.26
C LEU A 119 -17.94 21.89 3.44
N LYS A 120 -18.46 22.94 4.09
CA LYS A 120 -18.69 24.25 3.45
C LYS A 120 -17.39 24.91 3.00
N GLU A 121 -16.33 24.87 3.83
CA GLU A 121 -14.99 25.37 3.44
C GLU A 121 -14.43 24.64 2.22
N LEU A 122 -14.71 23.34 2.11
CA LEU A 122 -14.32 22.54 0.96
C LEU A 122 -15.18 22.82 -0.29
N GLY A 123 -16.16 23.71 -0.23
CA GLY A 123 -17.03 24.07 -1.35
C GLY A 123 -18.10 23.02 -1.67
N LEU A 124 -18.43 22.15 -0.70
CA LEU A 124 -19.50 21.17 -0.86
C LEU A 124 -20.86 21.76 -0.43
N PRO A 125 -21.97 21.34 -1.07
CA PRO A 125 -23.29 21.87 -0.75
C PRO A 125 -23.83 21.26 0.55
N VAL A 126 -23.74 22.01 1.67
CA VAL A 126 -24.11 21.53 3.02
C VAL A 126 -25.05 22.41 3.82
#